data_AF-A0A935C1P9-F1
#
_entry.id   AF-A0A935C1P9-F1
#
_cell.length_a   1.000
_cell.length_b   1.000
_cell.length_c   1.000
_cell.angle_alpha   90.00
_cell.angle_beta   90.00
_cell.angle_gamma   90.00
#
_symmetry.space_group_name_H-M   'P 1'
#
loop_
_entity.id
_entity.type
_entity.pdbx_description
1 polymer ?
#
loop_
_entity_poly.entity_id
_entity_poly.type
_entity_poly.pdbx_seq_one_letter_code
_entity_poly.pdbx_strand_id
1 'polypeptide(L)' 'MGTWYDRVPIIKDNYGIRTITPYECLALMGFPEEFKIANIPLKSAYKQIGNSVCVPIIKKTAKQIY' A
#
# COMPACT_ATOMS: atom_id res chain seq x y z
N MET A 1 -1.76 1.94 -9.24
CA MET A 1 -1.04 3.08 -8.65
C MET A 1 0.16 3.41 -9.55
N GLY A 2 0.39 4.67 -9.92
CA GLY A 2 1.51 5.03 -10.81
C GLY A 2 1.36 4.60 -12.28
N THR A 3 0.13 4.65 -12.83
CA THR A 3 -0.08 4.36 -14.27
C THR A 3 0.60 5.39 -15.17
N TRP A 4 0.79 6.60 -14.67
CA TRP A 4 1.49 7.71 -15.33
C TRP A 4 2.83 7.95 -14.63
N TYR A 5 3.89 8.14 -15.40
CA TYR A 5 5.27 8.23 -14.91
C TYR A 5 5.46 9.35 -13.88
N ASP A 6 4.72 10.45 -14.04
CA ASP A 6 4.82 11.66 -13.23
C ASP A 6 4.04 11.53 -11.90
N ARG A 7 3.37 10.40 -11.65
CA ARG A 7 2.56 10.14 -10.44
C ARG A 7 3.01 8.88 -9.71
N VAL A 8 4.31 8.61 -9.77
CA VAL A 8 4.94 7.52 -9.03
C VAL A 8 5.49 8.10 -7.72
N PRO A 9 5.08 7.58 -6.55
CA PRO A 9 5.63 8.04 -5.28
C PRO A 9 7.10 7.61 -5.16
N ILE A 10 7.97 8.60 -4.95
CA ILE A 10 9.41 8.43 -4.79
C ILE A 10 9.79 8.90 -3.39
N ILE A 11 10.65 8.13 -2.73
CA ILE A 11 11.22 8.44 -1.42
C ILE A 11 12.74 8.44 -1.50
N LYS A 12 13.36 9.29 -0.70
CA LYS A 12 14.81 9.35 -0.52
C LYS A 12 15.14 8.80 0.86
N ASP A 13 15.97 7.78 0.93
CA ASP A 13 16.49 7.21 2.17
C ASP A 13 18.04 7.29 2.19
N ASN A 14 18.65 6.64 3.18
CA ASN A 14 20.11 6.62 3.35
C ASN A 14 20.85 5.91 2.20
N TYR A 15 20.15 5.14 1.38
CA TYR A 15 20.72 4.34 0.28
C TYR A 15 20.44 4.96 -1.10
N GLY A 16 19.54 5.94 -1.20
CA GLY A 16 19.32 6.69 -2.42
C GLY A 16 17.86 7.07 -2.65
N ILE A 17 17.49 7.19 -3.93
CA ILE A 17 16.13 7.54 -4.38
C ILE A 17 15.48 6.25 -4.90
N ARG A 18 14.32 5.88 -4.33
CA ARG A 18 13.58 4.67 -4.72
C ARG A 18 12.08 4.88 -4.64
N THR A 19 11.32 3.93 -5.19
CA THR A 19 9.88 3.85 -4.97
C THR A 19 9.55 3.25 -3.61
N ILE A 20 8.37 3.59 -3.09
CA ILE A 20 7.80 2.94 -1.90
C ILE A 20 7.57 1.47 -2.23
N THR A 21 8.04 0.56 -1.38
CA THR A 21 7.87 -0.88 -1.56
C THR A 21 6.42 -1.32 -1.30
N PRO A 22 5.99 -2.49 -1.79
CA PRO A 22 4.64 -2.98 -1.54
C PRO A 22 4.33 -3.18 -0.05
N TYR A 23 5.33 -3.58 0.75
CA TYR A 23 5.17 -3.75 2.20
C TYR A 23 5.03 -2.41 2.92
N GLU A 24 5.78 -1.39 2.52
CA GLU A 24 5.57 -0.03 3.03
C GLU A 24 4.20 0.51 2.63
N CYS A 25 3.71 0.22 1.41
CA CYS A 25 2.34 0.56 1.02
C CYS A 25 1.30 -0.13 1.92
N LEU A 26 1.47 -1.41 2.25
CA LEU A 26 0.59 -2.12 3.19
C LEU A 26 0.62 -1.51 4.59
N ALA A 27 1.81 -1.17 5.09
CA ALA A 27 1.97 -0.52 6.39
C ALA A 27 1.26 0.84 6.43
N LEU A 28 1.40 1.65 5.37
CA LEU A 28 0.70 2.94 5.24
C LEU A 28 -0.82 2.77 5.24
N MET A 29 -1.32 1.69 4.64
CA MET A 29 -2.75 1.36 4.62
C MET A 29 -3.25 0.75 5.95
N GLY A 30 -2.34 0.47 6.90
CA GLY A 30 -2.63 -0.07 8.23
C GLY A 30 -2.88 -1.58 8.26
N PHE A 31 -2.37 -2.32 7.29
CA PHE A 31 -2.41 -3.79 7.32
C PHE A 31 -1.51 -4.36 8.43
N PRO A 32 -1.83 -5.54 8.97
CA PRO A 32 -0.96 -6.23 9.92
C PRO A 32 0.38 -6.59 9.27
N GLU A 33 1.45 -6.65 10.06
CA GLU A 33 2.82 -6.92 9.60
C GLU A 33 2.95 -8.32 8.97
N GLU A 34 2.12 -9.27 9.44
CA GLU A 34 2.08 -10.64 8.95
C GLU A 34 1.29 -10.79 7.64
N PHE A 35 0.75 -9.70 7.08
CA PHE A 35 -0.03 -9.74 5.84
C PHE A 35 0.83 -10.15 4.64
N LYS A 36 0.44 -11.22 3.97
CA LYS A 36 1.18 -11.77 2.82
C LYS A 36 0.63 -11.23 1.51
N ILE A 37 1.52 -10.67 0.69
CA ILE A 37 1.20 -10.32 -0.69
C ILE A 37 1.12 -11.61 -1.51
N ALA A 38 0.07 -11.73 -2.31
CA ALA A 38 -0.09 -12.86 -3.22
C ALA A 38 1.09 -12.96 -4.21
N ASN A 39 1.42 -14.17 -4.65
CA ASN A 39 2.46 -14.40 -5.65
C ASN A 39 2.01 -13.94 -7.05
N ILE A 40 2.03 -12.62 -7.27
CA ILE A 40 1.60 -11.95 -8.50
C ILE A 40 2.67 -10.93 -8.95
N PRO A 41 2.65 -10.49 -10.22
CA PRO A 41 3.58 -9.47 -10.69
C PRO A 41 3.54 -8.21 -9.83
N LEU A 42 4.70 -7.62 -9.56
CA LEU A 42 4.86 -6.46 -8.67
C LEU A 42 3.93 -5.29 -9.03
N LYS A 43 3.78 -4.99 -10.33
CA LYS A 43 2.86 -3.94 -10.82
C LYS A 43 1.40 -4.24 -10.46
N SER A 44 1.00 -5.51 -10.51
CA SER A 44 -0.33 -5.95 -10.10
C SER A 44 -0.50 -5.84 -8.59
N ALA A 45 0.51 -6.17 -7.79
CA ALA A 45 0.48 -5.98 -6.35
C ALA A 45 0.25 -4.51 -5.96
N TYR A 46 1.01 -3.57 -6.54
CA TYR A 46 0.78 -2.13 -6.33
C TYR A 46 -0.62 -1.68 -6.74
N LYS A 47 -1.17 -2.23 -7.82
CA LYS A 47 -2.55 -1.94 -8.24
C LYS A 47 -3.56 -2.45 -7.21
N GLN A 48 -3.40 -3.67 -6.72
CA GLN A 48 -4.32 -4.27 -5.73
C GLN A 48 -4.24 -3.55 -4.39
N ILE A 49 -3.05 -3.23 -3.90
CA ILE A 49 -2.86 -2.49 -2.64
C ILE A 49 -3.45 -1.08 -2.78
N GLY A 50 -3.15 -0.37 -3.87
CA GLY A 50 -3.67 0.98 -4.10
C GLY A 50 -5.18 1.05 -4.35
N ASN A 51 -5.80 -0.06 -4.78
CA ASN A 51 -7.26 -0.19 -4.89
C ASN A 51 -7.92 -0.70 -3.59
N SER A 52 -7.12 -1.03 -2.58
CA SER A 52 -7.61 -1.46 -1.28
C SER A 52 -8.05 -0.27 -0.43
N VAL A 53 -8.58 -0.56 0.76
CA VAL A 53 -9.10 0.41 1.71
C VAL A 53 -8.20 0.51 2.94
N CYS A 54 -8.11 1.70 3.54
CA CYS A 54 -7.33 1.89 4.76
C CYS A 54 -7.99 1.13 5.93
N VAL A 55 -7.30 0.12 6.45
CA VAL A 55 -7.75 -0.74 7.56
C VAL A 55 -8.26 0.06 8.78
N PRO A 56 -7.56 1.11 9.29
CA PRO A 56 -8.04 1.83 10.46
C PRO A 56 -9.36 2.58 10.22
N ILE A 57 -9.64 2.99 8.99
CA ILE A 57 -10.89 3.68 8.64
C ILE A 57 -12.04 2.68 8.64
N ILE A 58 -11.89 1.56 7.93
CA ILE A 58 -12.92 0.52 7.89
C ILE A 58 -13.23 -0.02 9.29
N LYS A 59 -12.20 -0.20 10.13
CA LYS A 59 -12.39 -0.64 11.53
C LYS A 59 -13.21 0.37 12.35
N LYS A 60 -13.02 1.68 12.15
CA LYS A 60 -13.81 2.72 12.83
C LYS A 60 -15.24 2.76 12.31
N THR A 61 -15.44 2.70 10.99
CA THR A 61 -16.78 2.68 10.39
C THR A 61 -17.58 1.46 10.84
N ALA A 62 -16.97 0.27 10.87
CA ALA A 62 -17.64 -0.95 11.31
C ALA A 62 -18.16 -0.85 12.76
N LYS A 63 -17.39 -0.23 13.67
CA LYS A 63 -17.79 0.02 15.07
C LYS A 63 -18.93 1.02 15.26
N GLN A 64 -19.29 1.76 14.22
CA GLN A 64 -20.43 2.69 14.26
C GLN A 64 -21.72 2.01 13.77
N ILE A 65 -21.59 0.91 13.03
CA ILE A 65 -22.72 0.16 12.46
C ILE A 65 -23.11 -1.02 13.39
N TYR A 66 -22.13 -1.62 14.05
CA TYR A 66 -22.29 -2.71 15.03
C TYR A 66 -21.86 -2.23 16.42
#